data_AF-A0A1D2M6F5-F1
#
_entry.id   AF-A0A1D2M6F5-F1
#
_cell.length_a   1.000
_cell.length_b   1.000
_cell.length_c   1.000
_cell.angle_alpha   90.00
_cell.angle_beta   90.00
_cell.angle_gamma   90.00
#
_symmetry.space_group_name_H-M   'P 1'
#
loop_
_entity.id
_entity.type
_entity.pdbx_description
1 polymer ?
#
loop_
_entity_poly.entity_id
_entity_poly.type
_entity_poly.pdbx_seq_one_letter_code
_entity_poly.pdbx_strand_id
1 'polypeptide(L)'
;MSVSLKNAYASAGDMNVFVLDWGRLSGGEIMLGNTIRTMSAYRAVLSNVAPVGRRVAEFLSFLRDSKHINFYDVTIVGESLGAHVAANAAQAVKIVSGEKIGRVVGLDPAGPFTQNIKTLHKQDAYFVDIYHTNWGLLGTTSDAGHVNVYVNGGTSQPGCLQADFTGLMGFCSHSYSWRFFLAAFDKGYVACPCSIACKCPRCENICANGIIVGPNISRRTRGLYYVRSGPLA
;
A
#
# COMPACT_ATOMS: atom_id res chain seq x y z
N MET A 1 -0.61 10.61 7.47
CA MET A 1 -0.66 9.14 7.27
C MET A 1 0.04 8.38 8.39
N SER A 2 1.37 8.37 8.45
CA SER A 2 2.12 7.37 9.25
C SER A 2 1.83 7.44 10.75
N VAL A 3 1.64 8.62 11.33
CA VAL A 3 1.28 8.78 12.75
C VAL A 3 -0.13 8.24 13.03
N SER A 4 -1.10 8.50 12.15
CA SER A 4 -2.48 8.04 12.31
C SER A 4 -2.57 6.52 12.24
N LEU A 5 -1.92 5.89 11.25
CA LEU A 5 -1.85 4.43 11.14
C LEU A 5 -1.10 3.82 12.33
N LYS A 6 0.00 4.45 12.77
CA LYS A 6 0.74 4.00 13.96
C LYS A 6 -0.17 3.94 15.18
N ASN A 7 -0.93 5.01 15.42
CA ASN A 7 -1.84 5.09 16.56
C ASN A 7 -2.97 4.05 16.44
N ALA A 8 -3.54 3.86 15.25
CA ALA A 8 -4.58 2.84 15.05
C ALA A 8 -4.06 1.41 15.32
N TYR A 9 -2.87 1.06 14.84
CA TYR A 9 -2.25 -0.23 15.16
C TYR A 9 -1.95 -0.38 16.65
N ALA A 10 -1.38 0.65 17.28
CA ALA A 10 -1.06 0.63 18.71
C ALA A 10 -2.31 0.51 19.60
N SER A 11 -3.44 1.06 19.16
CA SER A 11 -4.72 0.95 19.88
C SER A 11 -5.44 -0.39 19.61
N ALA A 12 -5.22 -1.01 18.45
CA ALA A 12 -5.92 -2.23 18.05
C ALA A 12 -5.35 -3.51 18.69
N GLY A 13 -4.13 -3.48 19.21
CA GLY A 13 -3.54 -4.62 19.90
C GLY A 13 -2.12 -4.35 20.39
N ASP A 14 -1.56 -5.34 21.09
CA ASP A 14 -0.19 -5.30 21.58
C ASP A 14 0.79 -5.55 20.42
N MET A 15 1.26 -4.46 19.79
CA MET A 15 2.13 -4.49 18.62
C MET A 15 3.24 -3.46 18.73
N ASN A 16 4.44 -3.85 18.29
CA ASN A 16 5.52 -2.90 18.03
C ASN A 16 5.29 -2.22 16.68
N VAL A 17 5.18 -0.89 16.68
CA VAL A 17 4.97 -0.12 15.44
C VAL A 17 6.13 0.81 15.16
N PHE A 18 6.81 0.57 14.04
CA PHE A 18 7.93 1.37 13.56
C PHE A 18 7.49 2.24 12.38
N VAL A 19 7.80 3.54 12.43
CA VAL A 19 7.59 4.46 11.31
C VAL A 19 8.92 4.66 10.60
N LEU A 20 8.99 4.22 9.34
CA LEU A 20 10.13 4.50 8.47
C LEU A 20 9.98 5.89 7.86
N ASP A 21 10.82 6.82 8.31
CA ASP A 21 11.00 8.10 7.64
C ASP A 21 12.17 8.01 6.64
N TRP A 22 11.83 8.21 5.37
CA TRP A 22 12.79 8.31 4.27
C TRP A 22 12.53 9.57 3.43
N GLY A 23 11.91 10.59 4.04
CA GLY A 23 11.42 11.81 3.38
C GLY A 23 12.49 12.53 2.55
N ARG A 24 13.72 12.58 3.05
CA ARG A 24 14.86 13.17 2.33
C ARG A 24 15.19 12.40 1.05
N LEU A 25 15.09 11.07 1.06
CA LEU A 25 15.33 10.20 -0.09
C LEU A 25 14.11 10.08 -1.02
N SER A 26 12.91 10.35 -0.50
CA SER A 26 11.66 10.33 -1.27
C SER A 26 11.35 11.66 -1.96
N GLY A 27 12.26 12.64 -1.89
CA GLY A 27 12.12 13.93 -2.55
C GLY A 27 11.37 15.00 -1.74
N GLY A 28 11.23 14.84 -0.42
CA GLY A 28 10.54 15.80 0.46
C GLY A 28 11.18 17.20 0.50
N GLU A 29 12.45 17.32 0.14
CA GLU A 29 13.18 18.60 0.03
C GLU A 29 13.17 19.17 -1.40
N ILE A 30 12.57 18.46 -2.36
CA ILE A 30 12.57 18.87 -3.77
C ILE A 30 11.41 19.82 -4.03
N MET A 31 11.74 21.07 -4.34
CA MET A 31 10.75 22.05 -4.82
C MET A 31 10.17 21.59 -6.17
N LEU A 32 8.92 21.12 -6.13
CA LEU A 32 8.15 20.76 -7.32
C LEU A 32 7.76 22.04 -8.06
N GLY A 33 8.63 22.51 -8.96
CA GLY A 33 8.41 23.77 -9.69
C GLY A 33 7.52 23.61 -10.92
N ASN A 34 7.75 22.56 -11.72
CA ASN A 34 6.96 22.25 -12.91
C ASN A 34 6.94 20.75 -13.18
N THR A 35 6.13 20.31 -14.14
CA THR A 35 5.94 18.90 -14.47
C THR A 35 7.24 18.20 -14.88
N ILE A 36 8.13 18.87 -15.63
CA ILE A 36 9.40 18.28 -16.06
C ILE A 36 10.33 18.02 -14.87
N ARG A 37 10.47 19.02 -13.97
CA ARG A 37 11.28 18.87 -12.74
C ARG A 37 10.68 17.79 -11.84
N THR A 38 9.36 17.72 -11.73
CA THR A 38 8.66 16.70 -10.94
C THR A 38 8.94 15.30 -11.49
N MET A 39 8.82 15.09 -12.81
CA MET A 39 9.12 13.80 -13.43
C MET A 39 10.59 13.40 -13.28
N SER A 40 11.52 14.36 -13.45
CA SER A 40 12.96 14.11 -13.30
C SER A 40 13.31 13.73 -11.85
N ALA A 41 12.81 14.51 -10.89
CA ALA A 41 12.96 14.25 -9.47
C ALA A 41 12.38 12.89 -9.07
N TYR A 42 11.17 12.58 -9.55
CA TYR A 42 10.52 11.31 -9.28
C TYR A 42 11.34 10.12 -9.81
N ARG A 43 11.88 10.20 -11.03
CA ARG A 43 12.78 9.17 -11.56
C ARG A 43 14.05 9.01 -10.72
N ALA A 44 14.61 10.09 -10.20
CA ALA A 44 15.74 10.00 -9.27
C ALA A 44 15.34 9.28 -7.97
N VAL A 45 14.17 9.61 -7.41
CA VAL A 45 13.64 8.97 -6.20
C VAL A 45 13.44 7.45 -6.37
N LEU A 46 13.03 7.00 -7.57
CA LEU A 46 12.89 5.56 -7.84
C LEU A 46 14.17 4.76 -7.54
N SER A 47 15.33 5.35 -7.79
CA SER A 47 16.63 4.70 -7.53
C SER A 47 16.90 4.46 -6.03
N ASN A 48 16.22 5.20 -5.15
CA ASN A 48 16.35 5.06 -3.69
C ASN A 48 15.47 3.94 -3.10
N VAL A 49 14.48 3.45 -3.84
CA VAL A 49 13.52 2.44 -3.36
C VAL A 49 14.22 1.15 -2.90
N ALA A 50 15.13 0.62 -3.72
CA ALA A 50 15.86 -0.62 -3.39
C ALA A 50 16.86 -0.42 -2.23
N PRO A 51 17.73 0.63 -2.22
CA PRO A 51 18.56 0.93 -1.06
C PRO A 51 17.80 1.07 0.26
N VAL A 52 16.67 1.79 0.27
CA VAL A 52 15.85 1.95 1.47
C VAL A 52 15.25 0.62 1.91
N GLY A 53 14.71 -0.17 0.97
CA GLY A 53 14.21 -1.52 1.27
C GLY A 53 15.28 -2.43 1.89
N ARG A 54 16.53 -2.39 1.40
CA ARG A 54 17.65 -3.14 1.99
C ARG A 54 17.93 -2.73 3.44
N ARG A 55 17.90 -1.43 3.76
CA ARG A 55 18.08 -0.95 5.14
C ARG A 55 16.97 -1.44 6.08
N VAL A 56 15.72 -1.48 5.59
CA VAL A 56 14.61 -2.07 6.36
C VAL A 56 14.85 -3.56 6.60
N ALA A 57 15.32 -4.30 5.59
CA ALA A 57 15.62 -5.72 5.75
C ALA A 57 16.76 -5.97 6.76
N GLU A 58 17.83 -5.17 6.73
CA GLU A 58 18.92 -5.23 7.72
C GLU A 58 18.40 -5.02 9.14
N PHE A 59 17.51 -4.03 9.34
CA PHE A 59 16.87 -3.79 10.63
C PHE A 59 16.01 -4.97 11.10
N LEU A 60 15.19 -5.54 10.21
CA LEU A 60 14.37 -6.71 10.53
C LEU A 60 15.23 -7.94 10.84
N SER A 61 16.32 -8.17 10.09
CA SER A 61 17.27 -9.25 10.35
C SER A 61 17.94 -9.07 11.72
N PHE A 62 18.37 -7.85 12.06
CA PHE A 62 18.92 -7.56 13.39
C PHE A 62 17.94 -7.92 14.52
N LEU A 63 16.65 -7.55 14.38
CA LEU A 63 15.63 -7.90 15.36
C LEU A 63 15.37 -9.41 15.42
N ARG A 64 15.38 -10.10 14.28
CA ARG A 64 15.25 -11.56 14.22
C ARG A 64 16.43 -12.21 14.94
N ASP A 65 17.66 -11.84 14.58
CA ASP A 65 18.88 -12.46 15.10
C ASP A 65 19.02 -12.24 16.61
N SER A 66 18.52 -11.08 17.09
CA SER A 66 18.39 -10.74 18.51
C SER A 66 17.20 -11.42 19.21
N LYS A 67 16.46 -12.30 18.50
CA LYS A 67 15.31 -13.07 18.98
C LYS A 67 14.12 -12.21 19.46
N HIS A 68 13.96 -11.01 18.93
CA HIS A 68 12.85 -10.11 19.25
C HIS A 68 11.63 -10.30 18.34
N ILE A 69 11.81 -10.84 17.13
CA ILE A 69 10.72 -11.07 16.18
C ILE A 69 10.88 -12.40 15.43
N ASN A 70 9.77 -12.92 14.91
CA ASN A 70 9.78 -13.84 13.77
C ASN A 70 9.36 -13.09 12.50
N PHE A 71 9.94 -13.43 11.35
CA PHE A 71 9.55 -12.80 10.09
C PHE A 71 8.07 -13.02 9.74
N TYR A 72 7.48 -14.16 10.13
CA TYR A 72 6.06 -14.45 9.91
C TYR A 72 5.11 -13.46 10.62
N ASP A 73 5.57 -12.84 11.70
CA ASP A 73 4.77 -11.89 12.49
C ASP A 73 4.91 -10.45 11.95
N VAL A 74 5.87 -10.22 11.05
CA VAL A 74 6.11 -8.91 10.44
C VAL A 74 5.03 -8.57 9.42
N THR A 75 4.45 -7.38 9.59
CA THR A 75 3.62 -6.71 8.57
C THR A 75 4.30 -5.40 8.17
N ILE A 76 4.50 -5.19 6.86
CA ILE A 76 4.96 -3.90 6.33
C ILE A 76 3.82 -3.26 5.56
N VAL A 77 3.46 -2.03 5.92
CA VAL A 77 2.44 -1.22 5.23
C VAL A 77 3.16 -0.12 4.44
N GLY A 78 2.91 -0.05 3.15
CA GLY A 78 3.53 0.94 2.28
C GLY A 78 2.50 1.60 1.36
N GLU A 79 2.50 2.93 1.33
CA GLU A 79 1.69 3.74 0.40
C GLU A 79 2.55 4.22 -0.76
N SER A 80 1.97 4.30 -1.96
CA SER A 80 2.66 4.80 -3.15
C SER A 80 3.99 4.05 -3.42
N LEU A 81 5.12 4.76 -3.53
CA LEU A 81 6.45 4.16 -3.62
C LEU A 81 6.86 3.36 -2.37
N GLY A 82 6.30 3.69 -1.21
CA GLY A 82 6.49 2.93 0.02
C GLY A 82 6.04 1.47 -0.11
N ALA A 83 5.04 1.18 -0.95
CA ALA A 83 4.64 -0.20 -1.26
C ALA A 83 5.78 -0.99 -1.94
N HIS A 84 6.56 -0.33 -2.80
CA HIS A 84 7.73 -0.93 -3.45
C HIS A 84 8.94 -0.97 -2.52
N VAL A 85 9.09 -0.02 -1.59
CA VAL A 85 10.08 -0.13 -0.51
C VAL A 85 9.79 -1.38 0.34
N ALA A 86 8.53 -1.61 0.72
CA ALA A 86 8.10 -2.80 1.45
C ALA A 86 8.41 -4.10 0.68
N ALA A 87 8.16 -4.11 -0.64
CA ALA A 87 8.51 -5.22 -1.51
C ALA A 87 10.02 -5.51 -1.53
N ASN A 88 10.85 -4.46 -1.68
CA ASN A 88 12.31 -4.58 -1.67
C ASN A 88 12.84 -5.08 -0.32
N ALA A 89 12.26 -4.62 0.79
CA ALA A 89 12.58 -5.13 2.12
C ALA A 89 12.26 -6.63 2.26
N ALA A 90 11.05 -7.03 1.86
CA ALA A 90 10.62 -8.42 1.90
C ALA A 90 11.50 -9.36 1.05
N GLN A 91 11.88 -8.92 -0.16
CA GLN A 91 12.80 -9.69 -1.00
C GLN A 91 14.21 -9.75 -0.41
N ALA A 92 14.72 -8.65 0.13
CA ALA A 92 16.04 -8.66 0.75
C ALA A 92 16.07 -9.60 1.96
N VAL A 93 15.05 -9.59 2.83
CA VAL A 93 14.87 -10.57 3.91
C VAL A 93 14.91 -11.99 3.36
N LYS A 94 14.15 -12.28 2.31
CA LYS A 94 14.11 -13.61 1.67
C LYS A 94 15.47 -14.04 1.12
N ILE A 95 16.22 -13.13 0.51
CA ILE A 95 17.56 -13.43 -0.02
C ILE A 95 18.53 -13.77 1.10
N VAL A 96 18.53 -13.01 2.20
CA VAL A 96 19.53 -13.18 3.27
C VAL A 96 19.20 -14.31 4.25
N SER A 97 17.91 -14.56 4.52
CA SER A 97 17.47 -15.54 5.52
C SER A 97 16.86 -16.82 4.93
N GLY A 98 16.43 -16.78 3.67
CA GLY A 98 15.60 -17.84 3.08
C GLY A 98 14.12 -17.79 3.49
N GLU A 99 13.74 -16.92 4.42
CA GLU A 99 12.37 -16.81 4.96
C GLU A 99 11.57 -15.67 4.32
N LYS A 100 10.23 -15.78 4.33
CA LYS A 100 9.36 -14.67 3.92
C LYS A 100 8.84 -13.92 5.13
N ILE A 101 8.60 -12.63 4.97
CA ILE A 101 7.82 -11.88 5.95
C ILE A 101 6.33 -12.24 5.88
N GLY A 102 5.61 -12.02 6.99
CA GLY A 102 4.21 -12.37 7.15
C GLY A 102 3.27 -11.70 6.18
N ARG A 103 3.31 -10.36 6.11
CA ARG A 103 2.36 -9.58 5.30
C ARG A 103 2.97 -8.31 4.73
N VAL A 104 2.60 -7.99 3.49
CA VAL A 104 2.78 -6.65 2.92
C VAL A 104 1.42 -6.07 2.54
N VAL A 105 1.14 -4.87 3.02
CA VAL A 105 -0.04 -4.08 2.62
C VAL A 105 0.41 -3.01 1.64
N GLY A 106 -0.11 -3.05 0.42
CA GLY A 106 0.12 -2.02 -0.60
C GLY A 106 -1.06 -1.04 -0.64
N LEU A 107 -0.85 0.20 -0.21
CA LEU A 107 -1.85 1.26 -0.27
C LEU A 107 -1.60 2.07 -1.56
N ASP A 108 -2.42 1.82 -2.57
CA ASP A 108 -2.31 2.37 -3.93
C ASP A 108 -0.86 2.43 -4.46
N PRO A 109 -0.18 1.26 -4.65
CA PRO A 109 1.22 1.22 -5.04
C PRO A 109 1.49 2.05 -6.29
N ALA A 110 2.59 2.81 -6.33
CA ALA A 110 2.87 3.73 -7.42
C ALA A 110 2.97 3.01 -8.78
N GLY A 111 2.41 3.62 -9.83
CA GLY A 111 2.43 3.08 -11.20
C GLY A 111 3.46 3.70 -12.15
N PRO A 112 3.60 5.04 -12.20
CA PRO A 112 4.46 5.70 -13.18
C PRO A 112 5.93 5.32 -13.05
N PHE A 113 6.59 5.11 -14.21
CA PHE A 113 8.04 4.91 -14.36
C PHE A 113 8.65 3.72 -13.59
N THR A 114 7.85 2.76 -13.14
CA THR A 114 8.33 1.65 -12.31
C THR A 114 8.92 0.47 -13.10
N GLN A 115 9.09 0.58 -14.42
CA GLN A 115 9.53 -0.53 -15.29
C GLN A 115 10.92 -1.06 -14.94
N ASN A 116 11.78 -0.21 -14.37
CA ASN A 116 13.18 -0.52 -14.08
C ASN A 116 13.46 -0.75 -12.59
N ILE A 117 12.41 -0.89 -11.76
CA ILE A 117 12.57 -1.20 -10.33
C ILE A 117 11.83 -2.47 -9.97
N LYS A 118 12.23 -3.09 -8.85
CA LYS A 118 11.43 -4.14 -8.24
C LYS A 118 10.15 -3.54 -7.65
N THR A 119 9.02 -3.92 -8.21
CA THR A 119 7.68 -3.55 -7.73
C THR A 119 7.11 -4.60 -6.78
N LEU A 120 6.01 -4.25 -6.11
CA LEU A 120 5.30 -5.14 -5.20
C LEU A 120 4.69 -6.32 -5.96
N HIS A 121 4.84 -7.52 -5.42
CA HIS A 121 4.29 -8.75 -5.98
C HIS A 121 3.90 -9.75 -4.90
N LYS A 122 2.90 -10.60 -5.17
CA LYS A 122 2.35 -11.58 -4.23
C LYS A 122 3.41 -12.54 -3.67
N GLN A 123 4.50 -12.76 -4.39
CA GLN A 123 5.57 -13.63 -3.94
C GLN A 123 6.47 -13.01 -2.85
N ASP A 124 6.38 -11.71 -2.61
CA ASP A 124 7.26 -10.99 -1.68
C ASP A 124 7.02 -11.38 -0.21
N ALA A 125 5.80 -11.74 0.16
CA ALA A 125 5.44 -12.15 1.52
C ALA A 125 4.55 -13.41 1.53
N TYR A 126 4.23 -13.94 2.71
CA TYR A 126 3.22 -14.98 2.85
C TYR A 126 1.82 -14.50 2.45
N PHE A 127 1.55 -13.23 2.67
CA PHE A 127 0.31 -12.58 2.28
C PHE A 127 0.55 -11.15 1.78
N VAL A 128 -0.14 -10.76 0.71
CA VAL A 128 -0.01 -9.43 0.11
C VAL A 128 -1.40 -8.96 -0.26
N ASP A 129 -1.87 -7.88 0.33
CA ASP A 129 -3.13 -7.25 -0.01
C ASP A 129 -2.91 -5.81 -0.49
N ILE A 130 -3.54 -5.47 -1.61
CA ILE A 130 -3.38 -4.18 -2.28
C ILE A 130 -4.72 -3.46 -2.31
N TYR A 131 -4.72 -2.17 -1.99
CA TYR A 131 -5.89 -1.30 -2.01
C TYR A 131 -5.71 -0.24 -3.09
N HIS A 132 -6.38 -0.43 -4.22
CA HIS A 132 -6.37 0.48 -5.36
C HIS A 132 -7.39 1.60 -5.15
N THR A 133 -6.93 2.85 -5.25
CA THR A 133 -7.78 4.05 -5.14
C THR A 133 -7.53 5.08 -6.24
N ASN A 134 -6.36 5.04 -6.91
CA ASN A 134 -6.04 5.86 -8.06
C ASN A 134 -5.37 5.05 -9.19
N TRP A 135 -5.90 3.86 -9.43
CA TRP A 135 -5.51 2.90 -10.47
C TRP A 135 -5.33 3.59 -11.83
N GLY A 136 -4.17 3.38 -12.44
CA GLY A 136 -3.86 3.84 -13.79
C GLY A 136 -3.50 5.32 -13.93
N LEU A 137 -3.52 6.09 -12.84
CA LEU A 137 -3.04 7.49 -12.83
C LEU A 137 -1.77 7.60 -11.97
N LEU A 138 -1.90 7.67 -10.64
CA LEU A 138 -0.76 7.60 -9.73
C LEU A 138 -0.52 6.17 -9.23
N GLY A 139 -1.59 5.39 -9.07
CA GLY A 139 -1.55 3.98 -8.70
C GLY A 139 -1.25 3.05 -9.89
N THR A 140 -0.65 1.90 -9.60
CA THR A 140 -0.34 0.86 -10.57
C THR A 140 -1.60 0.21 -11.14
N THR A 141 -1.51 -0.32 -12.35
CA THR A 141 -2.58 -1.11 -12.96
C THR A 141 -2.50 -2.61 -12.65
N SER A 142 -1.42 -3.04 -11.98
CA SER A 142 -1.11 -4.44 -11.75
C SER A 142 -1.91 -5.04 -10.58
N ASP A 143 -2.55 -6.19 -10.82
CA ASP A 143 -3.14 -7.05 -9.78
C ASP A 143 -2.07 -7.90 -9.08
N ALA A 144 -1.10 -7.23 -8.48
CA ALA A 144 0.10 -7.88 -7.98
C ALA A 144 -0.09 -8.55 -6.61
N GLY A 145 -1.21 -8.34 -5.93
CA GLY A 145 -1.49 -8.91 -4.61
C GLY A 145 -1.96 -10.38 -4.66
N HIS A 146 -1.95 -11.02 -3.48
CA HIS A 146 -2.80 -12.18 -3.25
C HIS A 146 -4.27 -11.76 -3.25
N VAL A 147 -4.55 -10.58 -2.71
CA VAL A 147 -5.84 -9.89 -2.74
C VAL A 147 -5.63 -8.51 -3.35
N ASN A 148 -6.48 -8.12 -4.29
CA ASN A 148 -6.52 -6.77 -4.83
C ASN A 148 -7.92 -6.19 -4.59
N VAL A 149 -8.00 -5.12 -3.80
CA VAL A 149 -9.22 -4.45 -3.38
C VAL A 149 -9.33 -3.13 -4.14
N TYR A 150 -10.42 -2.94 -4.88
CA TYR A 150 -10.72 -1.75 -5.65
C TYR A 150 -11.75 -0.92 -4.91
N VAL A 151 -11.26 0.12 -4.23
CA VAL A 151 -12.08 0.97 -3.37
C VAL A 151 -12.83 1.99 -4.23
N ASN A 152 -14.15 2.02 -4.12
CA ASN A 152 -15.08 2.81 -4.93
C ASN A 152 -14.82 2.69 -6.45
N GLY A 153 -14.39 1.51 -6.91
CA GLY A 153 -14.04 1.25 -8.31
C GLY A 153 -12.58 1.51 -8.67
N GLY A 154 -11.80 2.02 -7.72
CA GLY A 154 -10.34 2.03 -7.72
C GLY A 154 -9.66 3.16 -8.49
N THR A 155 -10.38 4.07 -9.15
CA THR A 155 -9.78 5.11 -10.02
C THR A 155 -9.89 6.52 -9.46
N SER A 156 -11.08 6.96 -9.08
CA SER A 156 -11.33 8.29 -8.52
C SER A 156 -12.24 8.14 -7.31
N GLN A 157 -11.89 8.83 -6.23
CA GLN A 157 -12.54 8.63 -4.95
C GLN A 157 -13.61 9.69 -4.67
N PRO A 158 -14.75 9.30 -4.07
CA PRO A 158 -15.78 10.26 -3.70
C PRO A 158 -15.22 11.35 -2.78
N GLY A 159 -15.49 12.62 -3.11
CA GLY A 159 -14.97 13.79 -2.40
C GLY A 159 -13.63 14.33 -2.91
N CYS A 160 -12.95 13.65 -3.83
CA CYS A 160 -11.64 14.07 -4.31
C CYS A 160 -11.63 14.95 -5.57
N LEU A 161 -12.76 15.08 -6.30
CA LEU A 161 -12.79 15.78 -7.60
C LEU A 161 -12.21 17.20 -7.54
N GLN A 162 -12.64 18.02 -6.57
CA GLN A 162 -12.14 19.39 -6.45
C GLN A 162 -10.64 19.42 -6.15
N ALA A 163 -10.19 18.62 -5.18
CA ALA A 163 -8.80 18.59 -4.75
C ALA A 163 -7.87 18.06 -5.86
N ASP A 164 -8.31 17.04 -6.60
CA ASP A 164 -7.58 16.50 -7.75
C ASP A 164 -7.59 17.45 -8.95
N PHE A 165 -8.56 18.36 -9.05
CA PHE A 165 -8.61 19.36 -10.11
C PHE A 165 -7.77 20.61 -9.78
N THR A 166 -7.80 21.10 -8.54
CA THR A 166 -7.07 22.32 -8.14
C THR A 166 -5.64 22.05 -7.66
N GLY A 167 -5.33 20.82 -7.28
CA GLY A 167 -4.04 20.40 -6.77
C GLY A 167 -3.25 19.53 -7.75
N LEU A 168 -2.40 18.67 -7.21
CA LEU A 168 -1.75 17.63 -8.01
C LEU A 168 -2.79 16.59 -8.43
N MET A 169 -3.00 16.43 -9.73
CA MET A 169 -4.00 15.53 -10.28
C MET A 169 -3.86 14.09 -9.74
N GLY A 170 -4.94 13.57 -9.16
CA GLY A 170 -5.01 12.24 -8.58
C GLY A 170 -4.48 12.13 -7.14
N PHE A 171 -3.86 13.16 -6.57
CA PHE A 171 -3.22 13.08 -5.26
C PHE A 171 -4.21 12.78 -4.12
N CYS A 172 -5.41 13.38 -4.15
CA CYS A 172 -6.45 13.08 -3.17
C CYS A 172 -6.92 11.63 -3.32
N SER A 173 -7.23 11.20 -4.55
CA SER A 173 -7.65 9.82 -4.82
C SER A 173 -6.56 8.81 -4.45
N HIS A 174 -5.27 9.14 -4.63
CA HIS A 174 -4.13 8.30 -4.25
C HIS A 174 -4.00 8.19 -2.72
N SER A 175 -4.06 9.33 -2.03
CA SER A 175 -4.03 9.44 -0.56
C SER A 175 -5.25 8.81 0.12
N TYR A 176 -6.33 8.56 -0.62
CA TYR A 176 -7.52 7.93 -0.06
C TYR A 176 -7.26 6.50 0.42
N SER A 177 -6.29 5.80 -0.17
CA SER A 177 -5.95 4.40 0.19
C SER A 177 -5.62 4.24 1.68
N TRP A 178 -4.76 5.10 2.23
CA TRP A 178 -4.42 5.04 3.65
C TRP A 178 -5.56 5.51 4.54
N ARG A 179 -6.40 6.46 4.08
CA ARG A 179 -7.59 6.92 4.83
C ARG A 179 -8.64 5.81 4.92
N PHE A 180 -8.88 5.11 3.81
CA PHE A 180 -9.75 3.95 3.76
C PHE A 180 -9.23 2.84 4.68
N PHE A 181 -7.95 2.50 4.57
CA PHE A 181 -7.35 1.46 5.40
C PHE A 181 -7.39 1.82 6.89
N LEU A 182 -7.16 3.09 7.24
CA LEU A 182 -7.31 3.60 8.60
C LEU A 182 -8.76 3.45 9.09
N ALA A 183 -9.75 3.87 8.30
CA ALA A 183 -11.17 3.73 8.66
C ALA A 183 -11.63 2.28 8.80
N ALA A 184 -10.93 1.33 8.14
CA ALA A 184 -11.22 -0.09 8.22
C ALA A 184 -10.90 -0.71 9.59
N PHE A 185 -10.11 -0.04 10.44
CA PHE A 185 -9.91 -0.45 11.84
C PHE A 185 -11.22 -0.39 12.64
N ASP A 186 -12.03 0.64 12.42
CA ASP A 186 -13.26 0.87 13.20
C ASP A 186 -14.50 0.31 12.52
N LYS A 187 -14.63 0.50 11.20
CA LYS A 187 -15.90 0.25 10.49
C LYS A 187 -16.06 -1.18 9.98
N GLY A 188 -14.95 -1.90 9.76
CA GLY A 188 -14.96 -3.23 9.13
C GLY A 188 -15.65 -3.22 7.76
N TYR A 189 -14.90 -2.92 6.69
CA TYR A 189 -15.49 -2.86 5.35
C TYR A 189 -15.66 -4.26 4.73
N VAL A 190 -16.88 -4.56 4.26
CA VAL A 190 -17.16 -5.76 3.46
C VAL A 190 -16.84 -5.48 2.00
N ALA A 191 -15.94 -6.29 1.42
CA ALA A 191 -15.61 -6.26 0.00
C ALA A 191 -16.16 -7.51 -0.72
N CYS A 192 -16.71 -7.31 -1.92
CA CYS A 192 -17.32 -8.36 -2.73
C CYS A 192 -16.39 -8.84 -3.85
N PRO A 193 -16.34 -10.16 -4.15
CA PRO A 193 -15.48 -10.70 -5.19
C PRO A 193 -15.86 -10.18 -6.59
N CYS A 194 -14.87 -10.01 -7.48
CA CYS A 194 -15.06 -9.64 -8.89
C CYS A 194 -14.11 -10.41 -9.82
N SER A 195 -14.29 -10.31 -11.15
CA SER A 195 -13.59 -11.14 -12.14
C SER A 195 -12.40 -10.50 -12.87
N ILE A 196 -12.55 -9.31 -13.47
CA ILE A 196 -11.49 -8.73 -14.36
C ILE A 196 -11.24 -7.25 -14.11
N ALA A 197 -12.30 -6.49 -13.84
CA ALA A 197 -12.18 -5.10 -13.46
C ALA A 197 -13.26 -4.82 -12.43
N CYS A 198 -12.91 -4.84 -11.15
CA CYS A 198 -13.74 -4.32 -10.06
C CYS A 198 -14.06 -2.81 -10.23
N LYS A 199 -13.79 -2.23 -11.40
CA LYS A 199 -14.21 -0.90 -11.84
C LYS A 199 -15.74 -0.88 -11.97
N CYS A 200 -16.39 -0.70 -10.85
CA CYS A 200 -17.84 -0.70 -10.81
C CYS A 200 -18.30 0.46 -9.92
N PRO A 201 -18.51 1.65 -10.50
CA PRO A 201 -19.00 2.81 -9.76
C PRO A 201 -20.38 2.58 -9.11
N ARG A 202 -21.13 1.58 -9.60
CA ARG A 202 -22.50 1.24 -9.18
C ARG A 202 -22.62 -0.10 -8.45
N CYS A 203 -21.51 -0.79 -8.14
CA CYS A 203 -21.64 -2.06 -7.43
C CYS A 203 -22.11 -1.81 -5.99
N GLU A 204 -23.09 -2.59 -5.56
CA GLU A 204 -23.54 -2.60 -4.17
C GLU A 204 -22.63 -3.53 -3.37
N ASN A 205 -22.41 -3.24 -2.08
CA ASN A 205 -21.65 -4.11 -1.17
C ASN A 205 -22.47 -5.31 -0.68
N ILE A 206 -23.37 -5.83 -1.50
CA ILE A 206 -24.27 -6.92 -1.14
C ILE A 206 -23.87 -8.14 -1.97
N CYS A 207 -23.23 -9.10 -1.31
CA CYS A 207 -22.83 -10.36 -1.91
C CYS A 207 -22.76 -11.46 -0.85
N ALA A 208 -23.07 -12.69 -1.25
CA ALA A 208 -23.06 -13.84 -0.34
C ALA A 208 -21.66 -14.21 0.16
N ASN A 209 -20.61 -13.92 -0.62
CA ASN A 209 -19.22 -14.34 -0.36
C ASN A 209 -18.29 -13.14 -0.09
N GLY A 210 -18.80 -12.13 0.62
CA GLY A 210 -18.01 -10.95 0.99
C GLY A 210 -16.93 -11.25 2.03
N ILE A 211 -15.85 -10.47 2.01
CA ILE A 211 -14.75 -10.55 2.98
C ILE A 211 -14.62 -9.24 3.75
N ILE A 212 -14.13 -9.31 4.99
CA ILE A 212 -13.69 -8.10 5.71
C ILE A 212 -12.29 -7.73 5.24
N VAL A 213 -12.13 -6.50 4.75
CA VAL A 213 -10.84 -5.95 4.31
C VAL A 213 -10.26 -5.00 5.34
N GLY A 214 -8.98 -4.64 5.18
CA GLY A 214 -8.24 -3.79 6.10
C GLY A 214 -7.31 -4.59 7.04
N PRO A 215 -7.13 -4.15 8.29
CA PRO A 215 -6.14 -4.76 9.20
C PRO A 215 -6.45 -6.22 9.51
N ASN A 216 -7.73 -6.61 9.59
CA ASN A 216 -8.18 -7.94 10.03
C ASN A 216 -8.47 -8.92 8.88
N ILE A 217 -8.06 -8.61 7.65
CA ILE A 217 -8.25 -9.52 6.51
C ILE A 217 -7.54 -10.86 6.74
N SER A 218 -8.23 -11.96 6.39
CA SER A 218 -7.64 -13.30 6.48
C SER A 218 -6.50 -13.48 5.49
N ARG A 219 -5.34 -13.95 5.97
CA ARG A 219 -4.15 -14.24 5.14
C ARG A 219 -4.38 -15.39 4.13
N ARG A 220 -5.50 -16.11 4.21
CA ARG A 220 -5.89 -17.18 3.26
C ARG A 220 -6.66 -16.66 2.05
N THR A 221 -7.19 -15.44 2.13
CA THR A 221 -8.02 -14.83 1.10
C THR A 221 -7.25 -14.66 -0.21
N ARG A 222 -7.89 -14.92 -1.35
CA ARG A 222 -7.31 -14.71 -2.68
C ARG A 222 -8.33 -14.07 -3.61
N GLY A 223 -7.86 -13.34 -4.62
CA GLY A 223 -8.69 -12.84 -5.73
C GLY A 223 -8.85 -11.32 -5.77
N LEU A 224 -9.78 -10.87 -6.61
CA LEU A 224 -10.11 -9.46 -6.82
C LEU A 224 -11.39 -9.13 -6.08
N TYR A 225 -11.41 -7.98 -5.40
CA TYR A 225 -12.54 -7.54 -4.60
C TYR A 225 -12.85 -6.07 -4.84
N TYR A 226 -14.13 -5.72 -4.82
CA TYR A 226 -14.64 -4.36 -4.86
C TYR A 226 -15.20 -3.99 -3.49
N VAL A 227 -15.04 -2.73 -3.10
CA VAL A 227 -15.68 -2.19 -1.89
C VAL A 227 -16.14 -0.75 -2.11
N ARG A 228 -17.36 -0.44 -1.68
CA ARG A 228 -17.89 0.92 -1.63
C ARG A 228 -17.77 1.47 -0.21
N SER A 229 -17.07 2.59 -0.03
CA SER A 229 -16.93 3.25 1.27
C SER A 229 -17.58 4.63 1.35
N GLY A 230 -17.96 5.21 0.20
CA GLY A 230 -18.49 6.58 0.13
C GLY A 230 -17.41 7.65 0.33
N PRO A 231 -17.76 8.93 0.53
CA PRO A 231 -16.77 9.94 0.92
C PRO A 231 -16.25 9.62 2.33
N LEU A 232 -14.93 9.74 2.51
CA LEU A 232 -14.31 9.71 3.84
C LEU A 232 -14.06 11.16 4.27
N ALA A 233 -14.33 11.44 5.55
CA ALA A 233 -14.02 12.72 6.18
C ALA A 233 -12.50 12.94 6.28
#